data_AF-A0A3M9YGN4-F1
#
_entry.id   AF-A0A3M9YGN4-F1
#
_cell.length_a   1.000
_cell.length_b   1.000
_cell.length_c   1.000
_cell.angle_alpha   90.00
_cell.angle_beta   90.00
_cell.angle_gamma   90.00
#
_symmetry.space_group_name_H-M   'P 1'
#
loop_
_entity.id
_entity.type
_entity.pdbx_description
1 polymer ?
#
loop_
_entity_poly.entity_id
_entity_poly.type
_entity_poly.pdbx_seq_one_letter_code
_entity_poly.pdbx_strand_id
1 'polypeptide(L)'
;MGGLNLEVFKFGMYLMFPIGIMYYFGTNLDERFAVAGYWPKAENSHKIPFERDEIKEEYKRLMQRQRYLEDLRRKREERESVSQQQQDDS
;
A
#
# COMPACT_ATOMS: atom_id res chain seq x y z
N MET A 1 4.89 -5.84 61.17
CA MET A 1 3.65 -6.26 60.49
C MET A 1 3.24 -5.19 59.49
N GLY A 2 3.67 -5.30 58.23
CA GLY A 2 3.33 -4.35 57.17
C GLY A 2 3.04 -4.99 55.81
N GLY A 3 3.04 -6.33 55.73
CA GLY A 3 2.94 -7.07 54.46
C GLY A 3 1.56 -6.97 53.80
N LEU A 4 0.48 -7.14 54.56
CA LEU A 4 -0.89 -7.12 54.04
C LEU A 4 -1.27 -5.76 53.41
N ASN A 5 -0.81 -4.64 53.99
CA ASN A 5 -1.12 -3.31 53.46
C ASN A 5 -0.37 -3.02 52.14
N LEU A 6 0.83 -3.57 51.97
CA LEU A 6 1.61 -3.43 50.73
C LEU A 6 0.99 -4.24 49.59
N GLU A 7 0.49 -5.44 49.88
CA GLU A 7 -0.17 -6.30 48.89
C GLU A 7 -1.48 -5.67 48.40
N VAL A 8 -2.28 -5.09 49.29
CA VAL A 8 -3.52 -4.37 48.94
C VAL A 8 -3.22 -3.13 48.11
N PHE A 9 -2.17 -2.37 48.44
CA PHE A 9 -1.75 -1.21 47.65
C PHE A 9 -1.30 -1.61 46.23
N LYS A 10 -0.47 -2.67 46.12
CA LYS A 10 0.00 -3.20 44.83
C LYS A 10 -1.16 -3.72 43.98
N PHE A 11 -2.12 -4.41 44.59
CA PHE A 11 -3.33 -4.87 43.92
C PHE A 11 -4.20 -3.70 43.44
N GLY A 12 -4.41 -2.69 44.30
CA GLY A 12 -5.13 -1.48 43.94
C GLY A 12 -4.47 -0.71 42.79
N MET A 13 -3.13 -0.60 42.79
CA MET A 13 -2.37 0.01 41.70
C MET A 13 -2.55 -0.76 40.38
N TYR A 14 -2.48 -2.09 40.41
CA TYR A 14 -2.64 -2.92 39.22
C TYR A 14 -4.07 -2.96 38.68
N LEU A 15 -5.08 -2.67 39.49
CA LEU A 15 -6.45 -2.47 39.02
C LEU A 15 -6.66 -1.05 38.48
N MET A 16 -6.22 -0.03 39.23
CA MET A 16 -6.47 1.37 38.88
C MET A 16 -5.65 1.83 37.68
N PHE A 17 -4.43 1.32 37.50
CA PHE A 17 -3.56 1.68 36.39
C PHE A 17 -4.16 1.34 35.00
N PRO A 18 -4.56 0.09 34.70
CA PRO A 18 -5.15 -0.24 33.40
C PRO A 18 -6.54 0.39 33.21
N ILE A 19 -7.35 0.49 34.27
CA ILE A 19 -8.67 1.14 34.21
C ILE A 19 -8.52 2.64 33.90
N GLY A 20 -7.59 3.32 34.56
CA GLY A 20 -7.32 4.75 34.32
C GLY A 20 -6.78 5.03 32.92
N ILE A 21 -5.85 4.19 32.44
CA ILE A 21 -5.33 4.29 31.06
C ILE A 21 -6.44 4.03 30.04
N MET A 22 -7.29 3.03 30.25
CA MET A 22 -8.46 2.78 29.40
C MET A 22 -9.48 3.91 29.47
N TYR A 23 -9.71 4.55 30.63
CA TYR A 23 -10.64 5.66 30.71
C TYR A 23 -10.11 6.90 29.97
N TYR A 24 -8.82 7.20 30.13
CA TYR A 24 -8.18 8.37 29.53
C TYR A 24 -7.95 8.22 28.02
N PHE A 25 -7.48 7.05 27.56
CA PHE A 25 -7.20 6.82 26.14
C PHE A 25 -8.34 6.08 25.42
N GLY A 26 -9.07 5.19 26.10
CA GLY A 26 -10.04 4.26 25.49
C GLY A 26 -11.28 4.90 24.86
N THR A 27 -11.65 6.12 25.27
CA THR A 27 -12.85 6.81 24.76
C THR A 27 -12.56 7.79 23.63
N ASN A 28 -11.29 8.10 23.35
CA ASN A 28 -10.89 9.15 22.41
C ASN A 28 -9.61 8.77 21.61
N LEU A 29 -9.43 7.47 21.32
CA LEU A 29 -8.31 7.02 20.48
C LEU A 29 -8.41 7.58 19.05
N ASP A 30 -9.61 7.61 18.48
CA ASP A 30 -9.80 7.96 17.08
C ASP A 30 -9.36 9.40 16.78
N GLU A 31 -9.74 10.35 17.65
CA GLU A 31 -9.34 11.75 17.51
C GLU A 31 -7.85 12.00 17.84
N ARG A 32 -7.28 11.24 18.80
CA ARG A 32 -5.88 11.41 19.24
C ARG A 32 -4.86 10.74 18.32
N PHE A 33 -5.25 9.68 17.63
CA PHE A 33 -4.38 8.91 16.74
C PHE A 33 -4.75 9.05 15.26
N ALA A 34 -5.80 9.80 14.91
CA ALA A 34 -6.06 10.18 13.52
C ALA A 34 -4.95 11.09 13.00
N VAL A 35 -4.13 10.57 12.08
CA VAL A 35 -3.17 11.37 11.34
C VAL A 35 -3.92 12.09 10.21
N ALA A 36 -3.88 13.42 10.23
CA ALA A 36 -4.46 14.24 9.17
C ALA A 36 -3.83 13.90 7.82
N GLY A 37 -4.64 13.37 6.89
CA GLY A 37 -4.15 12.95 5.57
C GLY A 37 -3.46 11.58 5.55
N TYR A 38 -3.72 10.70 6.51
CA TYR A 38 -3.24 9.31 6.50
C TYR A 38 -3.57 8.61 5.18
N TRP A 39 -4.79 8.81 4.67
CA TRP A 39 -5.23 8.24 3.40
C TRP A 39 -4.85 9.15 2.23
N PRO A 40 -4.38 8.57 1.11
CA PRO A 40 -4.16 9.33 -0.12
C PRO A 40 -5.44 10.06 -0.51
N LYS A 41 -5.35 11.37 -0.73
CA LYS A 41 -6.47 12.17 -1.23
C LYS A 41 -7.01 11.57 -2.53
N ALA A 42 -8.32 11.66 -2.75
CA ALA A 42 -8.97 11.15 -3.96
C ALA A 42 -8.38 11.73 -5.26
N GLU A 43 -7.77 12.91 -5.20
CA GLU A 43 -7.01 13.54 -6.29
C GLU A 43 -5.78 12.73 -6.71
N ASN A 44 -5.12 12.06 -5.77
CA ASN A 44 -3.96 11.20 -6.00
C ASN A 44 -4.33 9.76 -6.34
N SER A 45 -5.62 9.43 -6.31
CA SER A 45 -6.11 8.12 -6.72
C SER A 45 -6.25 8.07 -8.23
N HIS A 46 -5.94 6.92 -8.83
CA HIS A 46 -6.18 6.69 -10.25
C HIS A 46 -7.66 6.89 -10.55
N LYS A 47 -8.00 7.95 -11.28
CA LYS A 47 -9.36 8.20 -11.76
C LYS A 47 -9.63 7.28 -12.95
N ILE A 48 -10.65 6.44 -12.83
CA ILE A 48 -11.12 5.64 -13.95
C ILE A 48 -11.88 6.60 -14.89
N PRO A 49 -11.59 6.59 -16.20
CA PRO A 49 -12.35 7.42 -17.15
C PRO A 49 -13.80 6.92 -17.20
N PHE A 50 -14.76 7.80 -16.96
CA PHE A 50 -16.20 7.47 -16.98
C PHE A 50 -16.89 7.96 -18.25
N GLU A 51 -16.31 8.95 -18.94
CA GLU A 51 -16.87 9.51 -20.16
C GLU A 51 -16.48 8.71 -21.41
N ARG A 52 -17.40 8.61 -22.38
CA ARG A 52 -17.20 7.77 -23.58
C ARG A 52 -15.98 8.15 -24.41
N ASP A 53 -15.66 9.44 -24.49
CA ASP A 53 -14.54 9.92 -25.29
C ASP A 53 -13.20 9.73 -24.57
N GLU A 54 -13.15 9.94 -23.26
CA GLU A 54 -11.98 9.60 -22.41
C GLU A 54 -11.64 8.10 -22.50
N ILE A 55 -12.66 7.23 -22.47
CA ILE A 55 -12.47 5.78 -22.61
C ILE A 55 -11.85 5.42 -23.96
N LYS A 56 -12.28 6.07 -25.05
CA LYS A 56 -11.70 5.83 -26.39
C LYS A 56 -10.25 6.29 -26.48
N GLU A 57 -9.90 7.41 -25.84
CA GLU A 57 -8.53 7.91 -25.82
C GLU A 57 -7.61 6.99 -25.01
N GLU A 58 -8.04 6.58 -23.82
CA GLU A 58 -7.27 5.62 -23.02
C GLU A 58 -7.15 4.26 -23.71
N TYR A 59 -8.20 3.80 -24.41
CA TYR A 59 -8.14 2.59 -25.23
C TYR A 59 -7.10 2.70 -26.35
N LYS A 60 -7.06 3.83 -27.08
CA LYS A 60 -6.05 4.08 -28.12
C LYS A 60 -4.64 4.07 -27.54
N ARG A 61 -4.44 4.74 -26.39
CA ARG A 61 -3.16 4.75 -25.66
C ARG A 61 -2.72 3.34 -25.27
N LEU A 62 -3.63 2.54 -24.74
CA LEU A 62 -3.36 1.14 -24.37
C LEU A 62 -3.01 0.29 -25.58
N MET A 63 -3.74 0.45 -26.69
CA MET A 63 -3.47 -0.29 -27.93
C MET A 63 -2.09 0.06 -28.52
N GLN A 64 -1.71 1.34 -28.51
CA GLN A 64 -0.38 1.79 -28.95
C GLN A 64 0.73 1.20 -28.05
N ARG A 65 0.52 1.21 -26.74
CA ARG A 65 1.47 0.61 -25.78
C ARG A 65 1.65 -0.88 -26.03
N GLN A 66 0.57 -1.62 -26.29
CA GLN A 66 0.65 -3.05 -26.59
C GLN A 66 1.46 -3.31 -27.87
N ARG A 67 1.14 -2.62 -28.98
CA ARG A 67 1.89 -2.77 -30.24
C ARG A 67 3.38 -2.48 -30.06
N TYR A 68 3.72 -1.40 -29.35
CA TYR A 68 5.12 -1.07 -29.07
C TYR A 68 5.85 -2.19 -28.31
N LEU A 69 5.19 -2.79 -27.31
CA LEU A 69 5.77 -3.91 -26.56
C LEU A 69 5.95 -5.17 -27.40
N GLU A 70 5.01 -5.46 -28.30
CA GLU A 70 5.11 -6.56 -29.26
C GLU A 70 6.27 -6.35 -30.24
N ASP A 71 6.43 -5.14 -30.78
CA ASP A 71 7.54 -4.79 -31.66
C ASP A 71 8.90 -4.93 -30.94
N LEU A 72 8.97 -4.54 -29.67
CA LEU A 72 10.18 -4.73 -28.86
C LEU A 72 10.51 -6.20 -28.65
N ARG A 73 9.49 -7.03 -28.37
CA ARG A 73 9.67 -8.48 -28.21
C ARG A 73 10.18 -9.11 -29.49
N ARG A 74 9.56 -8.80 -30.62
CA ARG A 74 9.98 -9.30 -31.94
C ARG A 74 11.42 -8.93 -32.27
N LYS A 75 11.80 -7.65 -32.06
CA LYS A 75 13.19 -7.20 -32.28
C LYS A 75 14.20 -7.89 -31.36
N ARG A 76 13.79 -8.27 -30.15
CA ARG A 76 14.65 -9.03 -29.23
C ARG A 76 14.84 -10.46 -29.72
N GLU A 77 13.76 -11.14 -30.11
CA GLU A 77 13.80 -12.49 -30.67
C GLU A 77 14.64 -12.56 -31.97
N GLU A 78 14.52 -11.56 -32.84
CA GLU A 78 15.35 -11.44 -34.05
C GLU A 78 16.84 -11.27 -33.71
N ARG A 79 17.19 -10.48 -32.70
CA ARG A 79 18.59 -10.32 -32.25
C ARG A 79 19.14 -11.61 -31.63
N GLU A 80 18.33 -12.29 -30.82
CA GLU A 80 18.71 -13.53 -30.16
C GLU A 80 18.92 -14.66 -31.19
N SER A 81 18.03 -14.80 -32.18
CA SER A 81 18.17 -15.79 -33.26
C SER A 81 19.38 -15.53 -34.16
N VAL A 82 19.67 -14.26 -34.52
CA VAL A 82 20.89 -13.90 -35.28
C VAL A 82 22.16 -14.20 -34.47
N SER A 83 22.14 -13.95 -33.15
CA SER A 83 23.29 -14.24 -32.28
C SER A 83 23.54 -15.75 -32.10
N GLN A 84 22.49 -16.57 -32.11
CA GLN A 84 22.62 -18.04 -32.06
C GLN A 84 23.16 -18.60 -33.38
N GLN A 85 22.68 -18.12 -34.53
CA GLN A 85 23.21 -18.54 -35.84
C GLN A 85 24.71 -18.21 -36.02
N GLN A 86 25.18 -17.07 -35.52
CA GLN A 86 26.60 -16.74 -35.58
C GLN A 86 27.49 -17.59 -34.65
N GLN A 87 26.92 -18.18 -33.59
CA GLN A 87 27.65 -19.06 -32.68
C GLN A 87 27.73 -20.51 -33.18
N ASP A 88 26.72 -20.99 -33.93
CA ASP A 88 26.74 -22.34 -34.52
C ASP A 88 27.60 -22.44 -35.80
N ASP A 89 27.91 -21.32 -36.46
CA ASP A 89 28.73 -21.25 -37.70
C ASP A 89 30.24 -21.01 -37.44
N SER A 90 30.70 -20.98 -36.18
CA SER A 90 32.11 -20.81 -35.77
C SER A 90 32.66 -22.08 -35.10
#